data_AF-A0A1Y1LJU7-F1
#
_entry.id   AF-A0A1Y1LJU7-F1
#
_cell.length_a   1.000
_cell.length_b   1.000
_cell.length_c   1.000
_cell.angle_alpha   90.00
_cell.angle_beta   90.00
_cell.angle_gamma   90.00
#
_symmetry.space_group_name_H-M   'P 1'
#
loop_
_entity.id
_entity.type
_entity.pdbx_description
1 polymer ?
#
loop_
_entity_poly.entity_id
_entity_poly.type
_entity_poly.pdbx_seq_one_letter_code
_entity_poly.pdbx_strand_id
1 'polypeptide(L)'
;PARSIVQEAFDKRSEFDPEGRVLVFEGQSVPWKDHLYTLEDGKPTVLYVLYPESTAPGAKWRIQCVPESKDSFVSRKPLPEAWRGFRDQELDGISGIEGCVFVHAAGFIGGNKTFEGVKEMAVKALA
;
A
#
# COMPACT_ATOMS: atom_id res chain seq x y z
N PRO A 1 2.52 15.52 14.54
CA PRO A 1 1.81 15.61 13.24
C PRO A 1 1.57 14.25 12.56
N ALA A 2 2.61 13.43 12.34
CA ALA A 2 2.45 12.12 11.70
C ALA A 2 1.55 11.16 12.50
N ARG A 3 1.73 11.07 13.82
CA ARG A 3 0.93 10.19 14.70
C ARG A 3 -0.58 10.32 14.53
N SER A 4 -1.12 11.54 14.49
CA SER A 4 -2.56 11.76 14.36
C SER A 4 -3.09 11.33 12.99
N ILE A 5 -2.32 11.56 11.93
CA ILE A 5 -2.67 11.12 10.57
C ILE A 5 -2.69 9.59 10.48
N VAL A 6 -1.71 8.92 11.10
CA VAL A 6 -1.66 7.46 11.15
C VAL A 6 -2.81 6.88 11.97
N GLN A 7 -3.12 7.48 13.12
CA GLN A 7 -4.27 7.09 13.94
C GLN A 7 -5.59 7.21 13.16
N GLU A 8 -5.83 8.36 12.53
CA GLU A 8 -7.04 8.59 11.76
C GLU A 8 -7.19 7.59 10.60
N ALA A 9 -6.11 7.38 9.83
CA ALA A 9 -6.10 6.37 8.77
C ALA A 9 -6.36 4.96 9.33
N PHE A 10 -5.80 4.65 10.51
CA PHE A 10 -5.97 3.36 11.14
C PHE A 10 -7.41 3.16 11.60
N ASP A 11 -8.05 4.17 12.18
CA ASP A 11 -9.44 4.07 12.64
C ASP A 11 -10.43 3.93 11.46
N LYS A 12 -10.13 4.58 10.33
CA LYS A 12 -10.95 4.53 9.10
C LYS A 12 -10.66 3.33 8.19
N ARG A 13 -9.65 2.51 8.48
CA ARG A 13 -9.18 1.47 7.56
C ARG A 13 -10.26 0.47 7.11
N SER A 14 -11.26 0.22 7.96
CA SER A 14 -12.41 -0.64 7.63
C SER A 14 -13.27 -0.12 6.48
N GLU A 15 -13.19 1.17 6.15
CA GLU A 15 -13.86 1.77 5.00
C GLU A 15 -13.23 1.31 3.66
N PHE A 16 -11.94 0.95 3.68
CA PHE A 16 -11.19 0.54 2.49
C PHE A 16 -11.03 -0.97 2.37
N ASP A 17 -10.93 -1.67 3.50
CA ASP A 17 -10.91 -3.12 3.61
C ASP A 17 -11.63 -3.56 4.90
N PRO A 18 -12.74 -4.31 4.84
CA PRO A 18 -13.51 -4.68 6.05
C PRO A 18 -12.73 -5.44 7.13
N GLU A 19 -11.66 -6.14 6.75
CA GLU A 19 -10.76 -6.83 7.68
C GLU A 19 -9.66 -5.90 8.25
N GLY A 20 -9.60 -4.65 7.80
CA GLY A 20 -8.68 -3.63 8.27
C GLY A 20 -7.22 -3.88 7.91
N ARG A 21 -6.97 -4.55 6.78
CA ARG A 21 -5.62 -4.90 6.27
C ARG A 21 -5.01 -3.82 5.41
N VAL A 22 -5.77 -2.79 5.01
CA VAL A 22 -5.31 -1.72 4.11
C VAL A 22 -5.41 -0.37 4.82
N LEU A 23 -4.28 0.31 4.96
CA LEU A 23 -4.19 1.67 5.50
C LEU A 23 -4.10 2.66 4.35
N VAL A 24 -4.90 3.74 4.36
CA VAL A 24 -4.90 4.73 3.27
C VAL A 24 -4.58 6.12 3.80
N PHE A 25 -3.61 6.78 3.18
CA PHE A 25 -3.32 8.20 3.38
C PHE A 25 -3.81 8.99 2.16
N GLU A 26 -5.00 9.59 2.27
CA GLU A 26 -5.64 10.30 1.13
C GLU A 26 -4.95 11.63 0.77
N GLY A 27 -4.19 12.21 1.70
CA GLY A 27 -3.51 13.50 1.52
C GLY A 27 -2.04 13.37 1.16
N GLN A 28 -1.16 13.36 2.16
CA GLN A 28 0.27 13.19 1.98
C GLN A 28 0.76 11.93 2.69
N SER A 29 1.78 11.30 2.13
CA SER A 29 2.53 10.27 2.84
C SER A 29 3.22 10.85 4.07
N VAL A 30 3.21 10.12 5.17
CA VAL A 30 3.89 10.47 6.42
C VAL A 30 4.75 9.29 6.90
N PRO A 31 5.79 9.52 7.72
CA PRO A 31 6.46 8.43 8.40
C PRO A 31 5.46 7.65 9.27
N TRP A 32 5.08 6.45 8.81
CA TRP A 32 3.96 5.70 9.39
C TRP A 32 4.38 4.49 10.21
N LYS A 33 5.54 3.88 9.92
CA LYS A 33 5.98 2.60 10.49
C LYS A 33 5.90 2.56 12.02
N ASP A 34 6.60 3.47 12.69
CA ASP A 34 6.65 3.49 14.16
C ASP A 34 5.26 3.60 14.79
N HIS A 35 4.43 4.47 14.24
CA HIS A 35 3.08 4.69 14.74
C HIS A 35 2.19 3.47 14.48
N LEU A 36 2.22 2.90 13.28
CA LEU A 36 1.44 1.71 12.94
C LEU A 36 1.77 0.54 13.88
N TYR A 37 3.05 0.23 14.07
CA TYR A 37 3.44 -0.88 14.96
C TYR A 37 3.02 -0.65 16.41
N THR A 38 3.00 0.60 16.87
CA THR A 38 2.47 0.95 18.20
C THR A 38 0.95 0.78 18.27
N LEU A 39 0.22 1.13 17.22
CA LEU A 39 -1.25 0.98 17.18
C LEU A 39 -1.70 -0.47 17.12
N GLU A 40 -0.94 -1.32 16.45
CA GLU A 40 -1.23 -2.75 16.34
C GLU A 40 -0.99 -3.51 17.64
N ASP A 41 -0.18 -2.97 18.57
CA ASP A 41 0.09 -3.54 19.90
C ASP A 41 0.32 -5.06 19.89
N GLY A 42 1.20 -5.50 18.98
CA GLY A 42 1.55 -6.92 18.81
C GLY A 42 0.53 -7.77 18.04
N LYS A 43 -0.55 -7.18 17.53
CA LYS A 43 -1.55 -7.82 16.67
C LYS A 43 -1.44 -7.26 15.24
N PRO A 44 -0.52 -7.79 14.41
CA PRO A 44 -0.34 -7.29 13.05
C PRO A 44 -1.60 -7.56 12.22
N THR A 45 -2.26 -6.51 11.74
CA THR A 45 -3.44 -6.60 10.88
C THR A 45 -3.21 -5.94 9.52
N VAL A 46 -2.46 -4.85 9.47
CA VAL A 46 -2.24 -4.08 8.23
C VAL A 46 -1.17 -4.77 7.37
N LEU A 47 -1.50 -5.01 6.10
CA LEU A 47 -0.63 -5.63 5.12
C LEU A 47 -0.13 -4.63 4.08
N TYR A 48 -0.96 -3.64 3.73
CA TYR A 48 -0.66 -2.66 2.69
C TYR A 48 -0.95 -1.23 3.15
N VAL A 49 -0.12 -0.29 2.68
CA VAL A 49 -0.28 1.15 2.88
C VAL A 49 -0.39 1.82 1.52
N LEU A 50 -1.46 2.59 1.31
CA LEU A 50 -1.74 3.32 0.09
C LEU A 50 -1.56 4.81 0.30
N TYR A 51 -0.84 5.49 -0.60
CA TYR A 51 -0.62 6.93 -0.51
C TYR A 51 -0.25 7.55 -1.86
N PRO A 52 -0.57 8.83 -2.12
CA PRO A 52 -0.11 9.52 -3.32
C PRO A 52 1.38 9.89 -3.19
N GLU A 53 2.08 9.94 -4.32
CA GLU A 53 3.49 10.35 -4.39
C GLU A 53 3.71 11.81 -3.96
N SER A 54 2.68 12.66 -4.08
CA SER A 54 2.70 14.06 -3.67
C SER A 54 1.29 14.60 -3.47
N THR A 55 1.16 15.82 -2.94
CA THR A 55 -0.11 16.54 -2.81
C THR A 55 -0.57 17.22 -4.12
N ALA A 56 0.21 17.11 -5.20
CA ALA A 56 -0.14 17.72 -6.47
C ALA A 56 -1.35 17.02 -7.12
N PRO A 57 -2.25 17.76 -7.78
CA PRO A 57 -3.33 17.15 -8.55
C PRO A 57 -2.79 16.17 -9.60
N GLY A 58 -3.40 14.98 -9.68
CA GLY A 58 -2.97 13.92 -10.60
C GLY A 58 -1.70 13.18 -10.17
N ALA A 59 -1.27 13.32 -8.91
CA ALA A 59 -0.19 12.50 -8.37
C ALA A 59 -0.53 11.00 -8.46
N LYS A 60 0.46 10.22 -8.90
CA LYS A 60 0.37 8.75 -8.91
C LYS A 60 0.32 8.22 -7.49
N TRP A 61 -0.16 7.01 -7.35
CA TRP A 61 -0.36 6.33 -6.09
C TRP A 61 0.61 5.18 -5.90
N ARG A 62 0.96 4.94 -4.64
CA ARG A 62 1.82 3.85 -4.19
C ARG A 62 1.03 2.85 -3.38
N ILE A 63 1.40 1.59 -3.53
CA ILE A 63 1.10 0.50 -2.60
C ILE A 63 2.42 0.03 -2.00
N GLN A 64 2.55 0.15 -0.69
CA GLN A 64 3.71 -0.30 0.05
C GLN A 64 3.31 -1.43 1.00
N CYS A 65 4.05 -2.54 0.98
CA CYS A 65 3.82 -3.64 1.89
C CYS A 65 4.34 -3.30 3.29
N VAL A 66 3.60 -3.69 4.32
CA VAL A 66 4.05 -3.54 5.70
C VAL A 66 5.08 -4.62 6.01
N PRO A 67 6.30 -4.27 6.46
CA PRO A 67 7.28 -5.26 6.91
C PRO A 67 6.83 -6.03 8.16
N GLU A 68 7.41 -7.20 8.39
CA GLU A 68 7.13 -7.98 9.62
C GLU A 68 7.52 -7.22 10.90
N SER A 69 8.59 -6.43 10.83
CA SER A 69 9.07 -5.56 11.89
C SER A 69 9.74 -4.31 11.32
N LYS A 70 10.04 -3.30 12.15
CA LYS A 70 10.61 -2.01 11.74
C LYS A 70 11.85 -2.14 10.84
N ASP A 71 12.70 -3.11 11.16
CA ASP A 71 14.00 -3.34 10.52
C ASP A 71 14.00 -4.54 9.56
N SER A 72 12.84 -5.18 9.35
CA SER A 72 12.72 -6.33 8.46
C SER A 72 12.70 -5.91 6.99
N PHE A 73 13.40 -6.69 6.16
CA PHE A 73 13.28 -6.64 4.69
C PHE A 73 12.15 -7.54 4.17
N VAL A 74 11.56 -8.36 5.05
CA VAL A 74 10.45 -9.26 4.73
C VAL A 74 9.14 -8.53 4.94
N SER A 75 8.32 -8.50 3.88
CA SER A 75 6.96 -7.97 3.94
C SER A 75 6.01 -9.02 4.54
N ARG A 76 5.05 -8.61 5.37
CA ARG A 76 4.00 -9.48 5.91
C ARG A 76 3.24 -10.23 4.81
N LYS A 77 2.96 -9.50 3.72
CA LYS A 77 2.44 -10.06 2.47
C LYS A 77 3.03 -9.27 1.30
N PRO A 78 4.08 -9.77 0.61
CA PRO A 78 4.61 -9.11 -0.58
C PRO A 78 3.57 -9.04 -1.71
N LEU A 79 3.77 -8.13 -2.67
CA LEU A 79 2.95 -8.10 -3.88
C LEU A 79 3.13 -9.39 -4.71
N PRO A 80 2.11 -9.79 -5.49
CA PRO A 80 2.12 -11.02 -6.29
C PRO A 80 3.40 -11.21 -7.11
N GLU A 81 3.95 -12.42 -7.08
CA GLU A 81 5.20 -12.75 -7.79
C GLU A 81 5.12 -12.46 -9.28
N ALA A 82 3.96 -12.75 -9.89
CA ALA A 82 3.69 -12.48 -11.30
C ALA A 82 3.87 -11.00 -11.67
N TRP A 83 3.69 -10.06 -10.74
CA TRP A 83 3.81 -8.62 -11.02
C TRP A 83 5.24 -8.11 -10.87
N ARG A 84 6.09 -8.82 -10.11
CA ARG A 84 7.39 -8.29 -9.66
C ARG A 84 8.33 -8.07 -10.83
N GLY A 85 8.90 -6.86 -10.90
CA GLY A 85 9.83 -6.47 -11.95
C GLY A 85 9.16 -5.93 -13.22
N PHE A 86 7.83 -6.02 -13.32
CA PHE A 86 7.07 -5.50 -14.44
C PHE A 86 6.58 -4.07 -14.18
N ARG A 87 6.24 -3.38 -15.27
CA ARG A 87 5.85 -1.97 -15.28
C ARG A 87 4.93 -1.64 -16.44
N ASP A 88 4.27 -0.49 -16.31
CA ASP A 88 3.45 0.13 -17.36
C ASP A 88 2.51 -0.90 -18.03
N GLN A 89 2.31 -0.85 -19.36
CA GLN A 89 1.32 -1.68 -20.07
C GLN A 89 1.54 -3.20 -19.93
N GLU A 90 2.79 -3.63 -19.71
CA GLU A 90 3.08 -5.04 -19.47
C GLU A 90 2.51 -5.50 -18.12
N LEU A 91 2.68 -4.66 -17.09
CA LEU A 91 2.07 -4.90 -15.79
C LEU A 91 0.54 -4.77 -15.84
N ASP A 92 -0.01 -3.86 -16.66
CA ASP A 92 -1.45 -3.78 -16.88
C ASP A 92 -2.00 -5.11 -17.42
N GLY A 93 -1.34 -5.69 -18.42
CA GLY A 93 -1.73 -6.97 -19.00
C GLY A 93 -1.62 -8.15 -18.02
N ILE A 94 -0.56 -8.20 -17.22
CA ILE A 94 -0.34 -9.28 -16.25
C ILE A 94 -1.30 -9.19 -15.06
N SER A 95 -1.52 -7.98 -14.53
CA SER A 95 -2.38 -7.76 -13.36
C SER A 95 -3.87 -7.68 -13.72
N GLY A 96 -4.16 -7.38 -14.99
CA GLY A 96 -5.50 -7.00 -15.44
C GLY A 96 -6.01 -5.72 -14.77
N ILE A 97 -5.11 -4.82 -14.37
CA ILE A 97 -5.41 -3.52 -13.75
C ILE A 97 -4.82 -2.44 -14.65
N GLU A 98 -5.62 -1.52 -15.15
CA GLU A 98 -5.11 -0.45 -16.01
C GLU A 98 -4.33 0.60 -15.21
N GLY A 99 -3.33 1.19 -15.85
CA GLY A 99 -2.61 2.34 -15.31
C GLY A 99 -1.60 1.99 -14.23
N CYS A 100 -1.15 0.74 -14.12
CA CYS A 100 -0.04 0.37 -13.28
C CYS A 100 1.23 1.13 -13.69
N VAL A 101 2.03 1.49 -12.68
CA VAL A 101 3.28 2.22 -12.87
C VAL A 101 4.45 1.25 -12.80
N PHE A 102 4.53 0.45 -11.73
CA PHE A 102 5.51 -0.64 -11.57
C PHE A 102 5.19 -1.51 -10.35
N VAL A 103 5.86 -2.66 -10.26
CA VAL A 103 6.10 -3.40 -9.00
C VAL A 103 7.58 -3.73 -8.89
N HIS A 104 8.19 -3.43 -7.74
CA HIS A 104 9.61 -3.72 -7.50
C HIS A 104 9.89 -5.22 -7.60
N ALA A 105 11.09 -5.62 -8.06
CA ALA A 105 11.45 -7.04 -8.23
C ALA A 105 11.34 -7.87 -6.94
N ALA A 106 11.61 -7.26 -5.79
CA ALA A 106 11.41 -7.89 -4.46
C ALA A 106 9.95 -7.85 -3.96
N GLY A 107 9.02 -7.17 -4.66
CA GLY A 107 7.59 -7.15 -4.35
C GLY A 107 7.15 -6.29 -3.17
N PHE A 108 8.04 -5.51 -2.53
CA PHE A 108 7.69 -4.72 -1.34
C PHE A 108 6.95 -3.41 -1.65
N ILE A 109 6.99 -2.93 -2.89
CA ILE A 109 6.35 -1.68 -3.31
C ILE A 109 5.92 -1.74 -4.78
N GLY A 110 4.82 -1.09 -5.10
CA GLY A 110 4.36 -0.83 -6.45
C GLY A 110 3.57 0.47 -6.54
N GLY A 111 2.89 0.69 -7.66
CA GLY A 111 2.02 1.84 -7.80
C GLY A 111 1.13 1.82 -9.04
N ASN A 112 0.13 2.70 -9.01
CA ASN A 112 -0.83 2.92 -10.07
C ASN A 112 -0.99 4.44 -10.29
N LYS A 113 -1.47 4.86 -11.46
CA LYS A 113 -1.76 6.26 -11.77
C LYS A 113 -2.91 6.82 -10.91
N THR A 114 -3.84 5.98 -10.47
CA THR A 114 -5.04 6.41 -9.74
C THR A 114 -5.18 5.73 -8.38
N PHE A 115 -6.01 6.32 -7.53
CA PHE A 115 -6.38 5.73 -6.25
C PHE A 115 -7.16 4.42 -6.46
N GLU A 116 -8.10 4.43 -7.39
CA GLU A 116 -8.95 3.29 -7.72
C GLU A 116 -8.10 2.11 -8.20
N GLY A 117 -7.12 2.38 -9.08
CA GLY A 117 -6.22 1.35 -9.58
C GLY A 117 -5.30 0.79 -8.50
N VAL A 118 -4.79 1.64 -7.59
CA VAL A 118 -3.95 1.14 -6.48
C VAL A 118 -4.77 0.36 -5.44
N LYS A 119 -6.05 0.73 -5.24
CA LYS A 119 -6.99 -0.01 -4.40
C LYS A 119 -7.29 -1.38 -5.03
N GLU A 120 -7.49 -1.45 -6.34
CA GLU A 120 -7.64 -2.73 -7.05
C GLU A 120 -6.38 -3.60 -6.93
N MET A 121 -5.19 -3.00 -7.02
CA MET A 121 -3.93 -3.71 -6.77
C MET A 121 -3.91 -4.33 -5.37
N ALA A 122 -4.33 -3.59 -4.34
CA ALA A 122 -4.42 -4.13 -2.98
C ALA A 122 -5.42 -5.29 -2.88
N VAL A 123 -6.62 -5.14 -3.47
CA VAL A 123 -7.65 -6.19 -3.47
C VAL A 123 -7.16 -7.47 -4.15
N LYS A 124 -6.59 -7.37 -5.36
CA LYS A 124 -6.05 -8.54 -6.07
C LYS A 124 -4.83 -9.14 -5.37
N ALA A 125 -4.02 -8.31 -4.72
CA ALA A 125 -2.89 -8.80 -3.93
C ALA A 125 -3.37 -9.57 -2.68
N LEU A 126 -4.47 -9.17 -2.04
CA LEU A 126 -5.04 -9.81 -0.85
C LEU A 126 -5.64 -11.20 -1.10
N ALA A 127 -6.10 -11.46 -2.32
CA ALA A 127 -6.68 -12.74 -2.75
C ALA A 127 -5.71 -13.93 -2.63
#